data_AF-A0A845YU12-F1
#
_entry.id   AF-A0A845YU12-F1
#
_cell.length_a   1.000
_cell.length_b   1.000
_cell.length_c   1.000
_cell.angle_alpha   90.00
_cell.angle_beta   90.00
_cell.angle_gamma   90.00
#
_symmetry.space_group_name_H-M   'P 1'
#
loop_
_entity.id
_entity.type
_entity.pdbx_description
1 polymer ?
#
loop_
_entity_poly.entity_id
_entity_poly.type
_entity_poly.pdbx_seq_one_letter_code
_entity_poly.pdbx_strand_id
1 'polypeptide(L)'
;MTIRYLMDENVNPTYQTQIQRQEPELIIWAVGDEGTPPKGTLDPDILIWCEEHDFVLVTNNRTSMPPHLTAGRHVPGIFILNPKMSVGETIDELILIALASSLLEEAIASWNNEKMTITRG
;
A
#
# COMPACT_ATOMS: atom_id res chain seq x y z
N MET A 1 -4.79 -4.84 9.92
CA MET A 1 -5.02 -4.81 8.48
C MET A 1 -3.65 -4.71 7.86
N THR A 2 -3.37 -5.61 6.92
CA THR A 2 -2.12 -5.58 6.17
C THR A 2 -2.26 -4.54 5.07
N ILE A 3 -1.20 -3.75 4.85
CA ILE A 3 -1.19 -2.76 3.77
C ILE A 3 -1.43 -3.46 2.43
N ARG A 4 -2.29 -2.86 1.60
CA ARG A 4 -2.59 -3.31 0.23
C ARG A 4 -1.96 -2.35 -0.75
N TYR A 5 -1.28 -2.89 -1.77
CA TYR A 5 -0.53 -2.09 -2.72
C TYR A 5 -1.20 -2.01 -4.09
N LEU A 6 -1.28 -0.79 -4.63
CA LEU A 6 -1.59 -0.56 -6.03
C LEU A 6 -0.32 -0.03 -6.71
N MET A 7 0.18 -0.75 -7.69
CA MET A 7 1.34 -0.37 -8.50
C MET A 7 0.86 0.51 -9.65
N ASP A 8 1.49 1.69 -9.79
CA ASP A 8 1.32 2.57 -10.93
C ASP A 8 1.63 1.83 -12.24
N GLU A 9 0.96 2.18 -13.33
CA GLU A 9 1.10 1.52 -14.64
C GLU A 9 2.54 1.58 -15.20
N ASN A 10 3.33 2.55 -14.75
CA ASN A 10 4.72 2.75 -15.15
C ASN A 10 5.74 2.03 -14.24
N VAL A 11 5.27 1.33 -13.20
CA VAL A 11 6.14 0.55 -12.32
C VAL A 11 6.40 -0.82 -12.95
N ASN A 12 7.64 -1.31 -12.81
CA ASN A 12 8.06 -2.57 -13.40
C ASN A 12 7.20 -3.74 -12.85
N PRO A 13 6.52 -4.54 -13.69
CA PRO A 13 5.68 -5.67 -13.25
C PRO A 13 6.43 -6.74 -12.44
N THR A 14 7.77 -6.74 -12.49
CA THR A 14 8.63 -7.62 -11.68
C THR A 14 8.34 -7.45 -10.19
N TYR A 15 8.07 -6.23 -9.71
CA TYR A 15 7.76 -6.00 -8.30
C TYR A 15 6.52 -6.81 -7.87
N GLN A 16 5.41 -6.67 -8.58
CA GLN A 16 4.18 -7.42 -8.32
C GLN A 16 4.44 -8.93 -8.36
N THR A 17 5.09 -9.40 -9.43
CA THR A 17 5.34 -10.84 -9.64
C THR A 17 6.22 -11.43 -8.54
N GLN A 18 7.26 -10.72 -8.10
CA GLN A 18 8.19 -11.22 -7.08
C GLN A 18 7.58 -11.14 -5.69
N ILE A 19 6.88 -10.06 -5.35
CA ILE A 19 6.20 -9.92 -4.05
C ILE A 19 5.15 -11.03 -3.89
N GLN A 20 4.30 -11.27 -4.89
CA GLN A 20 3.30 -12.35 -4.84
C GLN A 20 3.93 -13.75 -4.72
N ARG A 21 5.15 -13.95 -5.24
CA ARG A 21 5.88 -15.21 -5.11
C ARG A 21 6.47 -15.41 -3.71
N GLN A 22 6.97 -14.34 -3.11
CA GLN A 22 7.61 -14.39 -1.79
C GLN A 22 6.57 -14.39 -0.67
N GLU A 23 5.54 -13.57 -0.80
CA GLU A 23 4.48 -13.38 0.19
C GLU A 23 3.09 -13.45 -0.48
N PRO A 24 2.55 -14.66 -0.71
CA PRO A 24 1.29 -14.85 -1.43
C PRO A 24 0.05 -14.26 -0.75
N GLU A 25 0.14 -13.99 0.55
CA GLU A 25 -0.95 -13.40 1.34
C GLU A 25 -1.00 -11.87 1.21
N LEU A 26 0.06 -11.23 0.68
CA LEU A 26 0.05 -9.79 0.43
C LEU A 26 -0.79 -9.44 -0.79
N ILE A 27 -1.71 -8.50 -0.61
CA ILE A 27 -2.54 -7.97 -1.69
C ILE A 27 -1.74 -6.89 -2.43
N ILE A 28 -1.33 -7.23 -3.65
CA ILE A 28 -0.64 -6.31 -4.56
C ILE A 28 -1.21 -6.43 -5.97
N TRP A 29 -1.73 -5.31 -6.48
CA TRP A 29 -2.30 -5.18 -7.83
C TRP A 29 -1.59 -4.08 -8.60
N ALA A 30 -1.82 -4.00 -9.91
CA ALA A 30 -1.33 -2.94 -10.76
C ALA A 30 -2.49 -2.21 -11.46
N VAL A 31 -2.28 -0.94 -11.81
CA VAL A 31 -3.18 -0.20 -12.71
C VAL A 31 -3.27 -0.95 -14.05
N GLY A 32 -4.49 -1.28 -14.45
CA GLY A 32 -4.79 -2.09 -15.62
C GLY A 32 -5.04 -3.57 -15.36
N ASP A 33 -4.88 -4.04 -14.12
CA ASP A 33 -5.37 -5.36 -13.69
C ASP A 33 -6.91 -5.38 -13.65
N GLU A 34 -7.50 -6.58 -13.62
CA GLU A 34 -8.95 -6.72 -13.48
C GLU A 34 -9.43 -6.16 -12.14
N GLY A 35 -10.45 -5.29 -12.18
CA GLY A 35 -10.99 -4.63 -10.98
C GLY A 35 -10.21 -3.42 -10.48
N THR A 36 -9.13 -3.02 -11.17
CA THR A 36 -8.38 -1.78 -10.87
C THR A 36 -8.66 -0.71 -11.92
N PRO A 37 -8.22 0.54 -11.71
CA PRO A 37 -8.33 1.57 -12.73
C PRO A 37 -7.64 1.15 -14.03
N PRO A 38 -8.22 1.44 -15.21
CA PRO A 38 -7.59 1.11 -16.49
C PRO A 38 -6.29 1.89 -16.71
N LYS A 39 -5.45 1.39 -17.62
CA LYS A 39 -4.23 2.12 -18.04
C LYS A 39 -4.57 3.49 -18.63
N GLY A 40 -3.72 4.49 -18.37
CA GLY A 40 -3.96 5.88 -18.73
C GLY A 40 -4.98 6.62 -17.86
N THR A 41 -5.43 6.02 -16.75
CA THR A 41 -6.22 6.74 -15.74
C THR A 41 -5.38 7.88 -15.15
N LEU A 42 -5.99 9.04 -14.96
CA LEU A 42 -5.28 10.20 -14.41
C LEU A 42 -4.94 9.98 -12.93
N ASP A 43 -3.78 10.47 -12.49
CA ASP A 43 -3.33 10.39 -11.09
C ASP A 43 -4.42 10.76 -10.04
N PRO A 44 -5.25 11.80 -10.25
CA PRO A 44 -6.34 12.13 -9.31
C PRO A 44 -7.33 10.98 -9.13
N ASP A 45 -7.75 10.35 -10.22
CA ASP A 45 -8.75 9.30 -10.20
C ASP A 45 -8.17 8.01 -9.60
N ILE A 46 -6.87 7.74 -9.84
CA ILE A 46 -6.15 6.65 -9.16
C ILE A 46 -6.13 6.87 -7.64
N LEU A 47 -5.85 8.09 -7.17
CA LEU A 47 -5.82 8.38 -5.75
C LEU A 47 -7.19 8.27 -5.09
N ILE A 48 -8.26 8.66 -5.79
CA ILE A 48 -9.64 8.49 -5.31
C ILE A 48 -9.95 7.00 -5.17
N TRP A 49 -9.59 6.20 -6.18
CA TRP A 49 -9.77 4.75 -6.12
C TRP A 49 -9.02 4.14 -4.93
N CYS A 50 -7.77 4.56 -4.69
CA CYS A 50 -6.97 4.12 -3.55
C CYS A 50 -7.61 4.46 -2.19
N GLU A 51 -8.21 5.64 -2.05
CA GLU A 51 -8.96 6.02 -0.84
C GLU A 51 -10.19 5.14 -0.64
N GLU A 52 -11.00 4.96 -1.69
CA GLU A 52 -12.24 4.17 -1.61
C GLU A 52 -12.00 2.68 -1.34
N HIS A 53 -10.89 2.14 -1.85
CA HIS A 53 -10.55 0.73 -1.73
C HIS A 53 -9.53 0.46 -0.63
N ASP A 54 -9.01 1.49 0.04
CA ASP A 54 -7.98 1.45 1.07
C ASP A 54 -6.70 0.71 0.61
N PHE A 55 -6.13 1.26 -0.47
CA PHE A 55 -4.86 0.88 -1.06
C PHE A 55 -3.82 2.00 -0.93
N VAL A 56 -2.56 1.60 -0.78
CA VAL A 56 -1.39 2.48 -0.84
C VAL A 56 -0.84 2.45 -2.27
N LEU A 57 -0.71 3.62 -2.89
CA LEU A 57 -0.15 3.75 -4.23
C LEU A 57 1.37 3.61 -4.18
N VAL A 58 1.94 2.80 -5.06
CA VAL A 58 3.38 2.67 -5.28
C VAL A 58 3.72 3.20 -6.67
N THR A 59 4.56 4.23 -6.77
CA THR A 59 4.86 4.92 -8.03
C THR A 59 6.35 5.26 -8.18
N ASN A 60 6.79 5.38 -9.44
CA ASN A 60 8.10 5.95 -9.80
C ASN A 60 8.04 7.47 -10.02
N ASN A 61 6.84 8.06 -10.08
CA ASN A 61 6.68 9.47 -10.36
C ASN A 61 6.98 10.30 -9.08
N ARG A 62 8.11 11.00 -9.09
CA ARG A 62 8.50 11.94 -8.00
C ARG A 62 7.84 13.31 -8.18
N THR A 63 7.26 13.55 -9.34
CA THR A 63 6.66 14.81 -9.75
C THR A 63 5.17 14.78 -9.47
N SER A 64 4.69 15.86 -8.85
CA SER A 64 3.32 16.07 -8.40
C SER A 64 2.91 15.21 -7.20
N MET A 65 3.20 15.73 -6.00
CA MET A 65 2.22 15.62 -4.92
C MET A 65 0.95 16.31 -5.45
N PRO A 66 -0.16 15.58 -5.71
CA PRO A 66 -1.26 16.20 -6.44
C PRO A 66 -1.94 17.22 -5.52
N PRO A 67 -2.43 18.37 -6.03
CA PRO A 67 -3.23 19.35 -5.28
C PRO A 67 -4.59 18.80 -4.76
N HIS A 68 -4.74 17.49 -4.73
CA HIS A 68 -5.92 16.73 -4.35
C HIS A 68 -5.84 16.30 -2.88
N LEU A 69 -4.62 16.18 -2.34
CA LEU A 69 -4.36 16.04 -0.90
C LEU A 69 -4.79 17.28 -0.10
N THR A 70 -5.04 18.42 -0.76
CA THR A 70 -5.52 19.66 -0.12
C THR A 70 -7.04 19.78 -0.09
N ALA A 71 -7.80 18.81 -0.61
CA ALA A 71 -9.27 18.83 -0.64
C ALA A 71 -9.94 18.13 0.55
N GLY A 72 -9.20 17.80 1.62
CA GLY A 72 -9.74 17.13 2.82
C GLY A 72 -10.01 15.63 2.64
N ARG A 73 -9.42 15.02 1.61
CA ARG A 73 -9.43 13.57 1.36
C ARG A 73 -8.21 12.89 1.98
N HIS A 74 -8.39 11.67 2.47
CA HIS A 74 -7.36 10.89 3.14
C HIS A 74 -6.88 9.79 2.19
N VAL A 75 -5.77 10.03 1.49
CA VAL A 75 -5.08 8.93 0.80
C VAL A 75 -4.40 8.06 1.86
N PRO A 76 -4.62 6.73 1.89
CA PRO A 76 -4.02 5.84 2.90
C PRO A 76 -2.49 5.96 2.97
N GLY A 77 -1.86 6.16 1.80
CA GLY A 77 -0.44 6.49 1.68
C GLY A 77 0.03 6.46 0.22
N ILE A 78 1.23 7.01 -0.02
CA ILE A 78 1.93 6.93 -1.30
C ILE A 78 3.39 6.55 -1.03
N PHE A 79 3.86 5.48 -1.66
CA PHE A 79 5.28 5.11 -1.70
C PHE A 79 5.88 5.50 -3.05
N ILE A 80 6.91 6.34 -2.99
CA ILE A 80 7.69 6.73 -4.16
C ILE A 80 8.95 5.88 -4.16
N LEU A 81 9.13 5.06 -5.20
CA LEU A 81 10.28 4.17 -5.29
C LEU A 81 11.59 4.95 -5.33
N ASN A 82 12.57 4.51 -4.55
CA ASN A 82 13.88 5.13 -4.48
C ASN A 82 14.76 4.59 -5.63
N PRO A 83 15.13 5.42 -6.62
CA PRO A 83 15.90 4.95 -7.77
C PRO A 83 17.33 4.51 -7.41
N LYS A 84 17.78 4.75 -6.17
CA LYS A 84 19.09 4.28 -5.66
C LYS A 84 19.03 2.87 -5.08
N MET A 85 17.84 2.34 -4.80
CA MET A 85 17.67 0.99 -4.31
C MET A 85 17.54 0.02 -5.48
N SER A 86 18.10 -1.16 -5.32
CA SER A 86 17.87 -2.26 -6.25
C SER A 86 16.40 -2.73 -6.19
N VAL A 87 15.99 -3.48 -7.22
CA VAL A 87 14.68 -4.11 -7.26
C VAL A 87 14.47 -5.02 -6.05
N GLY A 88 15.50 -5.82 -5.68
CA GLY A 88 15.44 -6.72 -4.53
C GLY A 88 15.25 -5.96 -3.21
N GLU A 89 16.09 -4.96 -2.93
CA GLU A 89 15.97 -4.16 -1.70
C GLU A 89 14.61 -3.48 -1.58
N THR A 90 14.07 -3.00 -2.69
CA THR A 90 12.74 -2.37 -2.71
C THR A 90 11.63 -3.38 -2.45
N ILE A 91 11.74 -4.60 -2.98
CA ILE A 91 10.79 -5.70 -2.69
C ILE A 91 10.82 -6.04 -1.20
N ASP A 92 12.02 -6.21 -0.64
CA ASP A 92 12.21 -6.56 0.77
C ASP A 92 11.61 -5.49 1.68
N GLU A 93 11.79 -4.20 1.37
CA GLU A 93 11.18 -3.11 2.14
C GLU A 93 9.66 -3.08 2.03
N LEU A 94 9.07 -3.26 0.85
CA LEU A 94 7.62 -3.28 0.69
C LEU A 94 6.99 -4.45 1.45
N ILE A 95 7.61 -5.63 1.42
CA ILE A 95 7.18 -6.78 2.22
C ILE A 95 7.28 -6.46 3.72
N LEU A 96 8.43 -5.95 4.17
CA LEU A 96 8.67 -5.62 5.57
C LEU A 96 7.63 -4.62 6.10
N ILE A 97 7.34 -3.56 5.34
CA ILE A 97 6.35 -2.54 5.70
C ILE A 97 4.96 -3.16 5.86
N ALA A 98 4.53 -4.00 4.90
CA ALA A 98 3.22 -4.63 4.96
C ALA A 98 3.07 -5.57 6.16
N LEU A 99 4.07 -6.43 6.40
CA LEU A 99 4.05 -7.38 7.51
C LEU A 99 4.16 -6.68 8.87
N ALA A 100 4.95 -5.61 8.98
CA ALA A 100 5.04 -4.84 10.21
C ALA A 100 3.71 -4.16 10.57
N SER A 101 2.95 -3.72 9.56
CA SER A 101 1.62 -3.12 9.75
C SER A 101 0.62 -4.11 10.36
N SER A 102 0.62 -5.38 9.93
CA SER A 102 -0.30 -6.38 10.47
C SER A 102 0.02 -6.72 11.93
N LEU A 103 1.31 -6.96 12.23
CA LEU A 103 1.76 -7.33 13.57
C LEU A 103 1.47 -6.24 14.62
N LEU A 104 1.62 -4.97 14.24
CA LEU A 104 1.33 -3.85 15.15
C LEU A 104 -0.15 -3.82 15.56
N GLU A 105 -1.05 -4.05 14.61
CA GLU A 105 -2.48 -4.09 14.90
C GLU A 105 -2.87 -5.27 15.79
N GLU A 106 -2.30 -6.46 15.55
CA GLU A 106 -2.52 -7.62 16.40
C GLU A 106 -2.05 -7.36 17.83
N ALA A 107 -0.88 -6.73 18.00
CA ALA A 107 -0.36 -6.35 19.30
C ALA A 107 -1.27 -5.34 20.02
N ILE A 108 -1.78 -4.32 19.31
CA ILE A 108 -2.72 -3.33 19.86
C ILE A 108 -4.04 -4.00 20.26
N ALA A 109 -4.59 -4.87 19.42
CA ALA A 109 -5.82 -5.61 19.70
C ALA A 109 -5.67 -6.50 20.93
N SER A 110 -4.54 -7.23 21.03
CA SER A 110 -4.21 -8.06 22.18
C SER A 110 -4.12 -7.25 23.47
N TRP A 111 -3.40 -6.11 23.45
CA TRP A 111 -3.23 -5.24 24.61
C TRP A 111 -4.57 -4.65 25.10
N ASN A 112 -5.44 -4.23 24.18
CA ASN A 112 -6.75 -3.69 24.52
C ASN A 112 -7.67 -4.74 25.15
N ASN A 113 -7.62 -6.00 24.68
CA ASN A 113 -8.42 -7.09 25.23
C ASN A 113 -7.98 -7.46 26.66
N GLU A 114 -6.68 -7.47 26.93
CA GLU A 114 -6.13 -7.72 28.28
C GLU A 114 -6.57 -6.62 29.27
N LYS A 115 -6.52 -5.34 28.85
CA LYS A 115 -6.98 -4.20 29.65
C LYS A 115 -8.48 -4.24 29.98
N MET A 116 -9.34 -4.67 29.04
CA MET A 116 -10.77 -4.84 29.29
C MET A 116 -11.09 -5.99 30.26
N THR A 117 -10.24 -7.02 30.31
CA THR A 117 -10.42 -8.16 31.23
C THR A 117 -10.05 -7.77 32.66
N ILE A 118 -9.01 -6.95 32.85
CA ILE A 118 -8.55 -6.49 34.18
C ILE A 118 -9.54 -5.49 34.83
N THR A 119 -10.30 -4.73 34.03
CA THR A 119 -11.24 -3.71 34.54
C THR A 119 -12.63 -4.25 34.91
N ARG A 120 -12.88 -5.54 34.70
CA ARG A 120 -14.15 -6.22 35.06
C ARG A 120 -14.07 -7.05 36.36
N GLY A 121 -12.97 -6.96 37.10
CA GLY A 121 -12.75 -7.63 38.39
C GLY A 121 -12.94 -6.73 39.59
#